data_AF-A0A6A6Y7M0-F1
#
_entry.id   AF-A0A6A6Y7M0-F1
#
_cell.length_a   1.000
_cell.length_b   1.000
_cell.length_c   1.000
_cell.angle_alpha   90.00
_cell.angle_beta   90.00
_cell.angle_gamma   90.00
#
_symmetry.space_group_name_H-M   'P 1'
#
loop_
_entity.id
_entity.type
_entity.pdbx_description
1 polymer ?
#
loop_
_entity_poly.entity_id
_entity_poly.type
_entity_poly.pdbx_seq_one_letter_code
_entity_poly.pdbx_strand_id
1 'polypeptide(L)'
;MQASIRAIKKVLAPSIEPELPSHSILAFYGEKRVAKQLDDERANRRARSPFHGIPIILEDNIMTDMSLGMDTTVGSYAFVGAILKKNTTIVDRLQKKGMIILGKSNMTEFCGLKTPLMPPGW
;
A
#
# COMPACT_ATOMS: atom_id res chain seq x y z
N MET A 1 3.62 -13.02 19.56
CA MET A 1 4.72 -12.13 19.08
C MET A 1 4.82 -12.02 17.55
N GLN A 2 3.88 -12.53 16.72
CA GLN A 2 3.94 -12.38 15.24
C GLN A 2 2.56 -12.14 14.59
N ALA A 3 1.69 -11.37 15.24
CA ALA A 3 0.31 -11.20 14.75
C ALA A 3 0.28 -10.44 13.42
N SER A 4 1.07 -9.36 13.31
CA SER A 4 1.13 -8.52 12.11
C SER A 4 1.79 -9.28 10.96
N ILE A 5 2.90 -9.97 11.21
CA ILE A 5 3.57 -10.81 10.20
C ILE A 5 2.63 -11.92 9.67
N ARG A 6 1.85 -12.56 10.55
CA ARG A 6 0.86 -13.57 10.15
C ARG A 6 -0.26 -12.95 9.32
N ALA A 7 -0.73 -11.75 9.68
CA ALA A 7 -1.74 -11.02 8.91
C ALA A 7 -1.23 -10.68 7.50
N ILE A 8 -0.01 -10.17 7.38
CA ILE A 8 0.63 -9.91 6.09
C ILE A 8 0.71 -11.19 5.26
N LYS A 9 1.21 -12.29 5.82
CA LYS A 9 1.25 -13.57 5.10
C LYS A 9 -0.12 -14.02 4.61
N LYS A 10 -1.18 -13.80 5.39
CA LYS A 10 -2.56 -14.12 5.00
C LYS A 10 -3.05 -13.25 3.84
N VAL A 11 -2.73 -11.95 3.85
CA VAL A 11 -3.11 -11.01 2.78
C VAL A 11 -2.31 -11.26 1.50
N LEU A 12 -1.03 -11.63 1.63
CA LEU A 12 -0.13 -11.90 0.49
C LEU A 12 -0.32 -13.29 -0.13
N ALA A 13 -0.71 -14.30 0.65
CA ALA A 13 -0.82 -15.70 0.19
C ALA A 13 -1.67 -15.90 -1.09
N PRO A 14 -2.80 -15.19 -1.30
CA PRO A 14 -3.59 -15.35 -2.53
C PRO A 14 -3.10 -14.50 -3.72
N SER A 15 -2.06 -13.66 -3.59
CA SER A 15 -1.73 -12.62 -4.58
C SER A 15 -0.32 -12.71 -5.17
N ILE A 16 0.38 -13.83 -4.97
CA ILE A 16 1.69 -14.10 -5.60
C ILE A 16 1.44 -14.78 -6.94
N GLU A 17 1.18 -13.99 -7.99
CA GLU A 17 1.35 -14.45 -9.38
C GLU A 17 2.74 -14.02 -9.88
N PRO A 18 3.62 -14.93 -10.32
CA PRO A 18 5.03 -14.60 -10.57
C PRO A 18 5.30 -13.73 -11.80
N GLU A 19 4.30 -13.45 -12.66
CA GLU A 19 4.54 -12.93 -14.02
C GLU A 19 3.59 -11.80 -14.46
N LEU A 20 3.08 -10.98 -13.54
CA LEU A 20 2.31 -9.82 -13.98
C LEU A 20 3.26 -8.67 -14.38
N PRO A 21 3.06 -8.05 -15.56
CA PRO A 21 3.77 -6.85 -15.93
C PRO A 21 3.36 -5.72 -14.98
N SER A 22 4.28 -4.78 -14.76
CA SER A 22 4.28 -3.63 -13.83
C SER A 22 3.08 -2.67 -13.89
N HIS A 23 1.94 -3.06 -14.47
CA HIS A 23 0.80 -2.21 -14.82
C HIS A 23 -0.51 -2.66 -14.15
N SER A 24 -0.54 -3.81 -13.45
CA SER A 24 -1.76 -4.33 -12.79
C SER A 24 -1.52 -4.89 -11.38
N ILE A 25 -0.40 -4.53 -10.75
CA ILE A 25 0.12 -5.25 -9.59
C ILE A 25 -0.22 -4.54 -8.28
N LEU A 26 -0.77 -5.32 -7.33
CA LEU A 26 -0.61 -5.09 -5.90
C LEU A 26 0.89 -5.01 -5.59
N ALA A 27 1.47 -3.82 -5.69
CA ALA A 27 2.91 -3.68 -5.59
C ALA A 27 3.31 -3.80 -4.11
N PHE A 28 3.75 -5.00 -3.72
CA PHE A 28 4.07 -5.34 -2.35
C PHE A 28 5.47 -4.87 -1.98
N TYR A 29 5.57 -3.66 -1.42
CA TYR A 29 6.85 -3.12 -0.99
C TYR A 29 7.11 -3.42 0.49
N GLY A 30 8.32 -3.94 0.73
CA GLY A 30 8.61 -4.83 1.84
C GLY A 30 8.46 -4.22 3.23
N GLU A 31 7.58 -4.78 4.06
CA GLU A 31 7.42 -4.31 5.44
C GLU A 31 7.59 -5.42 6.49
N LYS A 32 8.45 -6.42 6.25
CA LYS A 32 8.82 -7.38 7.32
C LYS A 32 9.49 -6.67 8.51
N ARG A 33 10.28 -5.63 8.26
CA ARG A 33 10.94 -4.82 9.30
C ARG A 33 9.94 -3.99 10.09
N VAL A 34 9.06 -3.27 9.40
CA VAL A 34 8.01 -2.45 10.03
C VAL A 34 7.02 -3.31 10.79
N ALA A 35 6.59 -4.45 10.22
CA ALA A 35 5.73 -5.40 10.92
C ALA A 35 6.35 -5.95 12.20
N LYS A 36 7.65 -6.26 12.18
CA LYS A 36 8.38 -6.68 13.39
C LYS A 36 8.43 -5.57 14.43
N GLN A 37 8.79 -4.36 14.03
CA GLN A 37 8.80 -3.20 14.92
C GLN A 37 7.43 -2.96 15.57
N LEU A 38 6.35 -3.03 14.79
CA LEU A 38 4.99 -2.84 15.29
C LEU A 38 4.53 -4.00 16.19
N ASP A 39 4.94 -5.24 15.90
CA ASP A 39 4.73 -6.38 16.79
C ASP A 39 5.47 -6.22 18.13
N ASP A 40 6.70 -5.69 18.12
CA ASP A 40 7.49 -5.38 19.32
C ASP A 40 6.85 -4.23 20.13
N GLU A 41 6.38 -3.18 19.47
CA GLU A 41 5.62 -2.09 20.13
C GLU A 41 4.35 -2.62 20.81
N ARG A 42 3.62 -3.51 20.13
CA ARG A 42 2.42 -4.15 20.67
C ARG A 42 2.76 -5.03 21.87
N ALA A 43 3.84 -5.82 21.81
CA ALA A 43 4.29 -6.65 22.92
C ALA A 43 4.66 -5.82 24.17
N ASN A 44 5.21 -4.61 23.95
CA ASN A 44 5.58 -3.68 25.00
C ASN A 44 4.44 -2.76 25.46
N ARG A 45 3.18 -3.08 25.12
CA ARG A 45 1.98 -2.27 25.45
C ARG A 45 2.01 -0.84 24.91
N ARG A 46 2.75 -0.60 23.81
CA ARG A 46 2.87 0.69 23.12
C ARG A 46 2.09 0.71 21.80
N ALA A 47 0.92 0.07 21.75
CA ALA A 47 0.07 0.10 20.57
C ALA A 47 -0.42 1.54 20.32
N ARG A 48 -0.24 2.03 19.09
CA ARG A 48 -0.53 3.43 18.72
C ARG A 48 -2.02 3.69 18.49
N SER A 49 -2.78 2.65 18.14
CA SER A 49 -4.22 2.73 17.92
C SER A 49 -4.87 1.33 17.93
N PRO A 50 -6.21 1.23 17.89
CA PRO A 50 -6.90 -0.06 17.68
C PRO A 50 -6.51 -0.75 16.36
N PHE A 51 -6.00 0.00 15.38
CA PHE A 51 -5.59 -0.50 14.06
C PHE A 51 -4.08 -0.80 13.96
N HIS A 52 -3.35 -0.75 15.07
CA HIS A 52 -1.89 -0.95 15.09
C HIS A 52 -1.50 -2.32 14.53
N GLY A 53 -0.58 -2.38 13.56
CA GLY A 53 -0.12 -3.61 12.91
C GLY A 53 -1.09 -4.20 11.89
N ILE A 54 -2.21 -3.52 11.59
CA ILE A 54 -3.15 -3.99 10.56
C ILE A 54 -2.61 -3.60 9.17
N PRO A 55 -2.47 -4.58 8.25
CA PRO A 55 -2.09 -4.31 6.88
C PRO A 55 -3.24 -3.70 6.07
N ILE A 56 -2.91 -2.76 5.20
CA ILE A 56 -3.83 -2.13 4.24
C ILE A 56 -3.21 -2.01 2.86
N ILE A 57 -4.06 -1.89 1.86
CA ILE A 57 -3.72 -1.54 0.48
C ILE A 57 -4.31 -0.15 0.23
N LEU A 58 -3.55 0.70 -0.44
CA LEU A 58 -4.01 2.02 -0.85
C LEU A 58 -4.42 2.00 -2.31
N GLU A 59 -5.41 2.80 -2.69
CA GLU A 59 -5.68 3.02 -4.11
C GLU A 59 -4.51 3.80 -4.76
N ASP A 60 -4.23 3.52 -6.04
CA ASP A 60 -3.07 4.06 -6.75
C ASP A 60 -3.16 5.55 -7.12
N ASN A 61 -4.27 6.20 -6.81
CA ASN A 61 -4.42 7.67 -6.86
C ASN A 61 -3.97 8.35 -5.56
N ILE A 62 -3.68 7.60 -4.50
CA ILE A 62 -3.23 8.16 -3.22
C ILE A 62 -1.73 8.40 -3.29
N MET A 63 -1.28 9.64 -3.28
CA MET A 63 0.16 9.94 -3.35
C MET A 63 0.92 9.40 -2.13
N THR A 64 1.98 8.63 -2.38
CA THR A 64 2.94 8.12 -1.39
C THR A 64 4.35 8.61 -1.68
N ASP A 65 5.13 8.83 -0.64
CA ASP A 65 6.53 9.19 -0.76
C ASP A 65 7.36 8.03 -1.33
N MET A 66 8.33 8.34 -2.21
CA MET A 66 9.18 7.34 -2.86
C MET A 66 10.00 6.51 -1.86
N SER A 67 10.25 6.98 -0.63
CA SER A 67 10.90 6.18 0.42
C SER A 67 10.12 4.94 0.82
N LEU A 68 8.82 4.87 0.53
CA LEU A 68 8.00 3.67 0.72
C LEU A 68 8.22 2.62 -0.38
N GLY A 69 9.02 2.95 -1.40
CA GLY A 69 9.36 2.06 -2.50
C GLY A 69 8.21 1.80 -3.48
N MET A 70 7.07 2.48 -3.33
CA MET A 70 5.89 2.27 -4.16
C MET A 70 5.58 3.50 -5.02
N ASP A 71 5.39 3.26 -6.32
CA ASP A 71 4.96 4.30 -7.26
C ASP A 71 3.48 4.64 -7.04
N THR A 72 3.07 5.81 -7.51
CA THR A 72 1.67 6.22 -7.61
C THR A 72 1.42 6.60 -9.07
N THR A 73 0.76 5.72 -9.82
CA THR A 73 0.62 5.89 -11.27
C THR A 73 -0.73 6.48 -11.67
N VAL A 74 -1.70 6.53 -10.75
CA VAL A 74 -3.08 6.94 -11.01
C VAL A 74 -3.72 6.09 -12.14
N GLY A 75 -3.31 4.83 -12.25
CA GLY A 75 -3.71 3.91 -13.33
C GLY A 75 -3.19 4.31 -14.72
N SER A 76 -2.17 5.17 -14.81
CA SER A 76 -1.64 5.68 -16.09
C SER A 76 -0.14 5.38 -16.25
N TYR A 77 0.25 4.89 -17.43
CA TYR A 77 1.66 4.71 -17.78
C TYR A 77 2.46 6.03 -17.73
N ALA A 78 1.79 7.17 -17.87
CA ALA A 78 2.42 8.49 -17.83
C ALA A 78 3.12 8.81 -16.50
N PHE A 79 2.73 8.14 -15.41
CA PHE A 79 3.25 8.37 -14.06
C PHE A 79 4.11 7.22 -13.52
N VAL A 80 4.42 6.21 -14.35
CA VAL A 80 5.36 5.15 -13.96
C VAL A 80 6.73 5.75 -13.68
N GLY A 81 7.32 5.45 -12.52
CA GLY A 81 8.58 6.03 -12.06
C GLY A 81 8.50 7.50 -11.61
N ALA A 82 7.29 8.05 -11.40
CA ALA A 82 7.13 9.40 -10.88
C ALA A 82 7.77 9.56 -9.48
N ILE A 83 8.64 10.56 -9.33
CA ILE A 83 9.31 10.85 -8.05
C ILE A 83 8.41 11.74 -7.19
N LEU A 84 7.71 11.12 -6.26
CA LEU A 84 6.85 11.80 -5.30
C LEU A 84 7.59 12.05 -3.99
N LYS A 85 7.69 13.32 -3.61
CA LYS A 85 8.48 13.80 -2.45
C LYS A 85 7.70 13.88 -1.13
N LYS A 86 6.42 13.52 -1.14
CA LYS A 86 5.58 13.60 0.05
C LYS A 86 4.45 12.60 0.02
N ASN A 87 4.13 12.09 1.19
CA ASN A 87 2.89 11.40 1.45
C ASN A 87 1.69 12.35 1.38
N THR A 88 0.53 11.80 1.07
CA THR A 88 -0.75 12.47 1.34
C THR A 88 -1.01 12.47 2.85
N THR A 89 -1.71 13.50 3.35
CA THR A 89 -2.10 13.62 4.77
C THR A 89 -2.75 12.35 5.35
N ILE A 90 -3.54 11.61 4.55
CA ILE A 90 -4.15 10.36 4.99
C ILE A 90 -3.11 9.26 5.24
N VAL A 91 -2.11 9.14 4.39
CA VAL A 91 -1.00 8.18 4.52
C VAL A 91 -0.23 8.42 5.81
N ASP A 92 0.12 9.69 6.08
CA ASP A 92 0.81 10.06 7.32
C ASP A 92 -0.02 9.73 8.57
N ARG A 93 -1.34 9.94 8.51
CA ARG A 93 -2.25 9.59 9.61
C ARG A 93 -2.33 8.08 9.84
N LEU A 94 -2.37 7.29 8.77
CA LEU A 94 -2.43 5.82 8.83
C LEU A 94 -1.14 5.25 9.42
N GLN A 95 0.03 5.73 8.96
CA GLN A 95 1.33 5.33 9.52
C GLN A 95 1.48 5.74 10.99
N LYS A 96 1.05 6.96 11.37
CA LYS A 96 1.03 7.40 12.78
C LYS A 96 0.15 6.53 13.66
N LYS A 97 -0.97 6.04 13.15
CA LYS A 97 -1.84 5.06 13.83
C LYS A 97 -1.24 3.64 13.90
N GLY A 98 -0.06 3.43 13.31
CA GLY A 98 0.66 2.16 13.33
C GLY A 98 0.14 1.17 12.30
N MET A 99 -0.55 1.61 11.24
CA MET A 99 -1.01 0.72 10.17
C MET A 99 0.12 0.44 9.18
N ILE A 100 0.07 -0.74 8.55
CA ILE A 100 1.10 -1.22 7.62
C ILE A 100 0.58 -1.04 6.19
N ILE A 101 1.27 -0.25 5.39
CA ILE A 101 0.90 -0.07 3.98
C ILE A 101 1.62 -1.14 3.17
N LEU A 102 0.86 -2.06 2.59
CA LEU A 102 1.42 -3.16 1.83
C LEU A 102 1.72 -2.79 0.39
N GLY A 103 0.94 -1.90 -0.21
CA GLY A 103 1.06 -1.59 -1.62
C GLY A 103 -0.10 -0.78 -2.16
N LYS A 104 -0.17 -0.72 -3.49
CA LYS A 104 -1.19 -0.03 -4.27
C LYS A 104 -2.14 -1.00 -4.95
N SER A 105 -3.44 -0.72 -4.97
CA SER A 105 -4.39 -1.44 -5.83
C SER A 105 -4.46 -0.80 -7.21
N ASN A 106 -4.66 -1.62 -8.25
CA ASN A 106 -4.97 -1.09 -9.57
C ASN A 106 -6.26 -0.25 -9.53
N MET A 107 -6.38 0.68 -10.48
CA MET A 107 -7.54 1.54 -10.65
C MET A 107 -7.64 1.96 -12.11
N THR A 108 -8.82 2.37 -12.53
CA THR A 108 -9.00 2.96 -13.85
C THR A 108 -8.25 4.28 -13.97
N GLU A 109 -7.56 4.46 -15.10
CA GLU A 109 -6.79 5.68 -15.40
C GLU A 109 -7.54 6.97 -15.04
N PHE A 110 -6.90 7.84 -14.25
CA PHE A 110 -7.45 9.12 -13.77
C PHE A 110 -8.82 9.01 -13.08
N CYS A 111 -9.07 7.93 -12.34
CA CYS A 111 -10.35 7.68 -11.68
C CYS A 111 -11.55 7.65 -12.65
N GLY A 112 -11.35 7.29 -13.92
CA GLY A 112 -12.45 7.30 -14.90
C GLY A 112 -12.57 8.58 -15.74
N LEU A 113 -11.72 9.59 -15.53
CA LEU A 113 -11.85 10.90 -16.19
C LEU A 113 -11.42 10.95 -17.67
N LYS A 114 -11.12 9.79 -18.28
CA LYS A 114 -10.71 9.69 -19.68
C LYS A 114 -11.88 9.64 -20.66
N THR A 115 -12.99 9.00 -20.29
CA THR A 115 -14.21 8.91 -21.11
C THR A 115 -15.44 8.55 -20.27
N PRO A 116 -16.66 9.03 -20.60
CA PRO A 116 -17.88 8.74 -19.83
C PRO A 116 -18.27 7.26 -19.73
N LEU A 117 -17.70 6.39 -20.59
CA LEU A 117 -18.06 4.98 -20.71
C LEU A 117 -16.90 4.03 -20.35
N MET A 118 -15.92 4.49 -19.57
CA MET A 118 -14.75 3.67 -19.24
C MET A 118 -15.10 2.56 -18.22
N PRO A 119 -14.82 1.28 -18.51
CA PRO A 119 -15.01 0.21 -17.53
C PRO A 119 -14.00 0.37 -16.37
N PRO A 120 -14.38 -0.03 -15.14
CA PRO A 120 -13.50 0.09 -13.98
C PRO A 120 -12.32 -0.89 -14.03
N GLY A 121 -11.15 -0.47 -13.53
CA GLY A 121 -9.97 -1.33 -13.33
C GLY A 121 -9.09 -1.56 -14.55
N TRP A 122 -9.23 -0.71 -15.57
CA TRP A 122 -8.40 -0.68 -16.79
C TRP A 122 -6.99 -0.16 -16.51
#